data_AF-A0A6A6QHC8-F1
#
_entry.id   AF-A0A6A6QHC8-F1
#
_cell.length_a   1.000
_cell.length_b   1.000
_cell.length_c   1.000
_cell.angle_alpha   90.00
_cell.angle_beta   90.00
_cell.angle_gamma   90.00
#
_symmetry.space_group_name_H-M   'P 1'
#
loop_
_entity.id
_entity.type
_entity.pdbx_description
1 polymer ?
#
loop_
_entity_poly.entity_id
_entity_poly.type
_entity_poly.pdbx_seq_one_letter_code
_entity_poly.pdbx_strand_id
1 'polypeptide(L)'
;ITIAELKALLARIGSPANGTRPVLQARLAQDLKTPRLPISIGNTTSTLGSEGISDPSRKDNGTTRLLSVDMGIKNLAFCVADVKLELKSTTKKPASPKGHMSTIAWRRIDVAWETAQKSSDPAPKDSDGEDAPDDPFHPRNLAATAYALLTRILLPYEPDIILIERQRYRSGGGAAIQEWTVRVNMLEGMLWAILESLRQTASHSKSTKKEFPSVFDVSPARVGAFWVDPEKVPRVRTKAVLGAEGEVIGTEETSVLARGKVKKPQKVKLVRSWLSGPNFSSHPSGGSKEETQRLESIIPLTFSFSEEAEATRLTLCSPASRAKPKTKIPVSGNPRKFDDLADCFLQAAAWVAWEGARVKI
;
A
#
# COMPACT_ATOMS: atom_id res chain seq x y z
N ILE A 1 30.07 0.19 2.13
CA ILE A 1 28.70 -0.12 2.57
C ILE A 1 28.66 -1.35 3.50
N THR A 2 28.28 -1.21 4.75
CA THR A 2 28.14 -2.30 5.74
C THR A 2 26.84 -3.09 5.53
N ILE A 3 26.68 -4.24 6.20
CA ILE A 3 25.41 -5.00 6.17
C ILE A 3 24.28 -4.18 6.79
N ALA A 4 24.56 -3.46 7.88
CA ALA A 4 23.57 -2.60 8.53
C ALA A 4 23.09 -1.49 7.57
N GLU A 5 24.02 -0.87 6.85
CA GLU A 5 23.72 0.15 5.84
C GLU A 5 22.89 -0.42 4.68
N LEU A 6 23.21 -1.62 4.17
CA LEU A 6 22.41 -2.27 3.14
C LEU A 6 20.98 -2.55 3.61
N LYS A 7 20.81 -3.06 4.84
CA LYS A 7 19.50 -3.29 5.44
C LYS A 7 18.71 -2.00 5.61
N ALA A 8 19.39 -0.91 5.99
CA ALA A 8 18.81 0.42 6.09
C ALA A 8 18.26 0.90 4.74
N LEU A 9 19.07 0.84 3.68
CA LEU A 9 18.67 1.27 2.34
C LEU A 9 17.51 0.43 1.80
N LEU A 10 17.58 -0.89 1.93
CA LEU A 10 16.50 -1.79 1.52
C LEU A 10 15.19 -1.49 2.27
N ALA A 11 15.25 -1.25 3.58
CA ALA A 11 14.08 -0.89 4.37
C ALA A 11 13.47 0.47 3.94
N ARG A 12 14.31 1.44 3.53
CA ARG A 12 13.85 2.75 3.03
C ARG A 12 13.09 2.66 1.71
N ILE A 13 13.40 1.67 0.87
CA ILE A 13 12.72 1.41 -0.40
C ILE A 13 11.69 0.28 -0.30
N GLY A 14 11.36 -0.16 0.92
CA GLY A 14 10.35 -1.21 1.13
C GLY A 14 10.78 -2.61 0.75
N SER A 15 12.07 -2.85 0.50
CA SER A 15 12.58 -4.16 0.09
C SER A 15 12.94 -5.05 1.28
N PRO A 16 12.88 -6.40 1.12
CA PRO A 16 13.24 -7.31 2.21
C PRO A 16 14.72 -7.14 2.62
N ALA A 17 14.95 -6.97 3.93
CA ALA A 17 16.27 -6.72 4.50
C ALA A 17 16.89 -7.96 5.20
N ASN A 18 16.48 -9.16 4.79
CA ASN A 18 17.04 -10.44 5.25
C ASN A 18 18.00 -11.03 4.22
N GLY A 19 19.05 -11.71 4.71
CA GLY A 19 20.05 -12.38 3.88
C GLY A 19 21.48 -11.99 4.22
N THR A 20 22.41 -12.61 3.50
CA THR A 20 23.85 -12.34 3.55
C THR A 20 24.19 -11.07 2.76
N ARG A 21 25.40 -10.52 2.95
CA ARG A 21 25.84 -9.29 2.26
C ARG A 21 25.66 -9.35 0.73
N PRO A 22 26.06 -10.42 0.02
CA PRO A 22 25.89 -10.48 -1.44
C PRO A 22 24.43 -10.45 -1.87
N VAL A 23 23.55 -11.14 -1.13
CA VAL A 23 22.11 -11.15 -1.40
C VAL A 23 21.50 -9.76 -1.23
N LEU A 24 21.88 -9.05 -0.18
CA LEU A 24 21.39 -7.68 0.06
C LEU A 24 21.90 -6.70 -1.00
N GLN A 25 23.16 -6.83 -1.45
CA GLN A 25 23.73 -6.00 -2.51
C GLN A 25 23.05 -6.23 -3.86
N ALA A 26 22.89 -7.50 -4.26
CA ALA A 26 22.23 -7.86 -5.51
C ALA A 26 20.78 -7.35 -5.53
N ARG A 27 20.05 -7.53 -4.43
CA ARG A 27 18.68 -7.03 -4.28
C ARG A 27 18.61 -5.51 -4.39
N LEU A 28 19.46 -4.78 -3.66
CA LEU A 28 19.47 -3.32 -3.73
C LEU A 28 19.79 -2.84 -5.15
N ALA A 29 20.80 -3.44 -5.81
CA ALA A 29 21.15 -3.09 -7.18
C ALA A 29 20.02 -3.37 -8.18
N GLN A 30 19.28 -4.47 -7.99
CA GLN A 30 18.10 -4.78 -8.81
C GLN A 30 16.98 -3.78 -8.57
N ASP A 31 16.63 -3.50 -7.31
CA ASP A 31 15.55 -2.59 -6.96
C ASP A 31 15.82 -1.17 -7.49
N LEU A 32 17.06 -0.68 -7.41
CA LEU A 32 17.41 0.66 -7.92
C LEU A 32 17.26 0.77 -9.45
N LYS A 33 17.48 -0.33 -10.19
CA LYS A 33 17.38 -0.38 -11.66
C LYS A 33 15.94 -0.50 -12.18
N THR A 34 15.00 -0.97 -11.35
CA THR A 34 13.64 -1.26 -11.78
C THR A 34 12.65 -0.30 -11.11
N PRO A 35 12.39 0.88 -11.72
CA PRO A 35 11.39 1.80 -11.20
C PRO A 35 10.00 1.17 -11.23
N ARG A 36 9.23 1.37 -10.15
CA ARG A 36 7.84 0.89 -10.06
C ARG A 36 6.82 2.00 -10.19
N LEU A 37 7.25 3.26 -10.20
CA LEU A 37 6.44 4.42 -10.51
C LEU A 37 7.19 5.35 -11.49
N PRO A 38 6.49 5.95 -12.47
CA PRO A 38 7.07 6.99 -13.31
C PRO A 38 7.35 8.24 -12.48
N ILE A 39 8.38 8.99 -12.86
CA ILE A 39 8.82 10.21 -12.17
C ILE A 39 8.67 11.39 -13.12
N SER A 40 7.95 12.42 -12.67
CA SER A 40 7.88 13.69 -13.37
C SER A 40 9.08 14.56 -13.00
N ILE A 41 9.92 14.92 -13.98
CA ILE A 41 11.09 15.79 -13.78
C ILE A 41 10.80 17.14 -14.45
N GLY A 42 10.54 18.19 -13.66
CA GLY A 42 10.15 19.50 -14.19
C GLY A 42 8.82 19.45 -14.97
N ASN A 43 8.78 20.05 -16.16
CA ASN A 43 7.62 20.00 -17.08
C ASN A 43 7.66 18.79 -18.03
N THR A 44 8.67 17.93 -17.90
CA THR A 44 8.86 16.75 -18.76
C THR A 44 8.64 15.47 -17.96
N THR A 45 7.71 14.63 -18.40
CA THR A 45 7.51 13.30 -17.86
C THR A 45 8.63 12.40 -18.41
N SER A 46 9.64 12.09 -17.59
CA SER A 46 10.69 11.15 -18.00
C SER A 46 10.33 9.76 -17.50
N THR A 47 9.86 8.90 -18.40
CA THR A 47 9.82 7.46 -18.17
C THR A 47 11.23 6.92 -18.30
N LEU A 48 12.04 6.98 -17.23
CA LEU A 48 13.27 6.20 -17.16
C LEU A 48 12.87 4.71 -17.17
N GLY A 49 12.80 4.09 -18.35
CA GLY A 49 12.65 2.64 -18.51
C GLY A 49 11.27 2.10 -18.93
N SER A 50 10.36 2.90 -19.49
CA SER A 50 9.10 2.38 -20.07
C SER A 50 8.96 2.78 -21.53
N GLU A 51 9.40 1.90 -22.44
CA GLU A 51 8.90 1.88 -23.82
C GLU A 51 7.46 1.35 -23.77
N GLY A 52 6.51 2.24 -23.46
CA GLY A 52 5.09 1.89 -23.34
C GLY A 52 4.22 3.01 -23.88
N ILE A 53 3.42 2.67 -24.89
CA ILE A 53 2.59 3.56 -25.70
C ILE A 53 1.46 4.16 -24.83
N SER A 54 1.39 5.49 -24.82
CA SER A 54 0.33 6.27 -24.16
C SER A 54 -1.05 5.99 -24.79
N ASP A 55 -2.06 5.69 -23.95
CA ASP A 55 -3.47 5.62 -24.34
C ASP A 55 -4.04 7.04 -24.57
N PRO A 56 -4.54 7.37 -25.78
CA PRO A 56 -5.06 8.71 -26.08
C PRO A 56 -6.37 9.07 -25.34
N SER A 57 -7.03 8.12 -24.65
CA SER A 57 -8.25 8.39 -23.88
C SER A 57 -7.98 8.90 -22.46
N ARG A 58 -6.78 8.69 -21.93
CA ARG A 58 -6.35 9.16 -20.61
C ARG A 58 -5.45 10.36 -20.83
N LYS A 59 -5.83 11.55 -20.35
CA LYS A 59 -4.91 12.70 -20.31
C LYS A 59 -3.69 12.26 -19.49
N ASP A 60 -2.60 11.95 -20.17
CA ASP A 60 -1.37 11.46 -19.55
C ASP A 60 -0.71 12.61 -18.79
N ASN A 61 -1.19 12.81 -17.56
CA ASN A 61 -0.69 13.80 -16.62
C ASN A 61 0.52 13.25 -15.83
N GLY A 62 1.07 12.10 -16.23
CA GLY A 62 2.16 11.42 -15.52
C GLY A 62 1.72 10.80 -14.18
N THR A 63 0.45 10.41 -14.06
CA THR A 63 -0.14 9.80 -12.85
C THR A 63 -0.32 8.29 -13.03
N THR A 64 0.00 7.50 -12.01
CA THR A 64 -0.23 6.05 -11.98
C THR A 64 -1.38 5.73 -11.04
N ARG A 65 -2.34 4.90 -11.48
CA ARG A 65 -3.43 4.43 -10.62
C ARG A 65 -3.02 3.22 -9.83
N LEU A 66 -2.99 3.40 -8.53
CA LEU A 66 -2.65 2.39 -7.55
C LEU A 66 -3.93 1.86 -6.89
N LEU A 67 -4.11 0.54 -6.89
CA LEU A 67 -5.10 -0.15 -6.06
C LEU A 67 -4.36 -0.88 -4.93
N SER A 68 -4.63 -0.50 -3.69
CA SER A 68 -4.08 -1.13 -2.49
C SER A 68 -5.15 -1.88 -1.73
N VAL A 69 -4.96 -3.17 -1.51
CA VAL A 69 -5.91 -4.08 -0.86
C VAL A 69 -5.34 -4.58 0.46
N ASP A 70 -6.12 -4.39 1.55
CA ASP A 70 -5.94 -5.08 2.82
C ASP A 70 -6.88 -6.28 2.87
N MET A 71 -6.28 -7.46 3.04
CA MET A 71 -6.96 -8.74 2.86
C MET A 71 -7.92 -9.06 4.01
N GLY A 72 -9.14 -9.44 3.64
CA GLY A 72 -10.18 -9.92 4.55
C GLY A 72 -11.35 -10.44 3.74
N ILE A 73 -12.28 -11.16 4.39
CA ILE A 73 -13.52 -11.59 3.73
C ILE A 73 -14.71 -10.73 4.17
N LYS A 74 -14.87 -10.50 5.48
CA LYS A 74 -15.91 -9.63 6.06
C LYS A 74 -15.48 -8.17 6.24
N ASN A 75 -14.22 -7.88 5.95
CA ASN A 75 -13.57 -6.62 6.27
C ASN A 75 -12.48 -6.27 5.25
N LEU A 76 -12.61 -6.75 4.01
CA LEU A 76 -11.70 -6.36 2.96
C LEU A 76 -11.73 -4.83 2.84
N ALA A 77 -10.57 -4.20 2.90
CA ALA A 77 -10.48 -2.77 2.68
C ALA A 77 -9.61 -2.51 1.45
N PHE A 78 -9.98 -1.51 0.67
CA PHE A 78 -9.17 -1.10 -0.47
C PHE A 78 -9.12 0.41 -0.60
N CYS A 79 -8.01 0.89 -1.13
CA CYS A 79 -7.75 2.27 -1.47
C CYS A 79 -7.29 2.35 -2.93
N VAL A 80 -8.04 3.10 -3.74
CA VAL A 80 -7.66 3.44 -5.11
C VAL A 80 -7.17 4.87 -5.10
N ALA A 81 -5.99 5.13 -5.63
CA ALA A 81 -5.46 6.47 -5.75
C ALA A 81 -4.67 6.69 -7.03
N ASP A 82 -4.81 7.87 -7.62
CA ASP A 82 -3.91 8.36 -8.65
C ASP A 82 -2.70 9.00 -7.97
N VAL A 83 -1.51 8.42 -8.18
CA VAL A 83 -0.26 8.82 -7.53
C VAL A 83 0.69 9.48 -8.52
N LYS A 84 1.45 10.46 -8.03
CA LYS A 84 2.47 11.17 -8.79
C LYS A 84 3.72 11.36 -7.95
N LEU A 85 4.88 11.11 -8.54
CA LEU A 85 6.18 11.47 -7.99
C LEU A 85 6.79 12.61 -8.78
N GLU A 86 7.04 13.73 -8.11
CA GLU A 86 7.63 14.92 -8.71
C GLU A 86 9.05 15.14 -8.17
N LEU A 87 10.00 15.31 -9.08
CA LEU A 87 11.35 15.75 -8.78
C LEU A 87 11.51 17.19 -9.26
N LYS A 88 11.31 18.15 -8.34
CA LYS A 88 11.50 19.58 -8.62
C LYS A 88 12.90 20.00 -8.14
N SER A 89 13.77 20.36 -9.08
CA SER A 89 15.01 21.08 -8.80
C SER A 89 14.69 22.56 -8.70
N THR A 90 15.11 23.21 -7.62
CA THR A 90 15.17 24.68 -7.58
C THR A 90 16.64 25.08 -7.63
N THR A 91 16.95 26.22 -8.26
CA THR A 91 18.32 26.72 -8.50
C THR A 91 19.19 26.89 -7.24
N LYS A 92 18.65 26.65 -6.04
CA LYS A 92 19.34 26.82 -4.75
C LYS A 92 19.37 25.57 -3.87
N LYS A 93 18.72 24.45 -4.22
CA LYS A 93 18.72 23.22 -3.41
C LYS A 93 18.71 21.95 -4.28
N PRO A 94 19.37 20.86 -3.83
CA PRO A 94 19.30 19.58 -4.52
C PRO A 94 17.83 19.13 -4.64
N ALA A 95 17.50 18.54 -5.78
CA ALA A 95 16.14 18.13 -6.08
C ALA A 95 15.64 17.13 -5.03
N SER A 96 14.51 17.44 -4.40
CA SER A 96 13.89 16.56 -3.39
C SER A 96 12.60 15.99 -3.97
N PRO A 97 12.47 14.66 -4.07
CA PRO A 97 11.23 14.06 -4.55
C PRO A 97 10.10 14.35 -3.57
N LYS A 98 8.94 14.68 -4.13
CA LYS A 98 7.67 14.85 -3.41
C LYS A 98 6.61 13.98 -4.06
N GLY A 99 5.78 13.35 -3.24
CA GLY A 99 4.67 12.54 -3.73
C GLY A 99 3.34 13.27 -3.58
N HIS A 100 2.43 13.04 -4.52
CA HIS A 100 1.02 13.37 -4.37
C HIS A 100 0.18 12.11 -4.54
N MET A 101 -0.86 11.96 -3.72
CA MET A 101 -1.81 10.85 -3.79
C MET A 101 -3.23 11.41 -3.78
N SER A 102 -3.92 11.29 -4.91
CA SER A 102 -5.33 11.64 -5.06
C SER A 102 -6.19 10.39 -4.89
N THR A 103 -6.88 10.28 -3.76
CA THR A 103 -7.66 9.09 -3.41
C THR A 103 -9.01 9.12 -4.13
N ILE A 104 -9.24 8.14 -5.00
CA ILE A 104 -10.43 8.03 -5.85
C ILE A 104 -11.51 7.21 -5.15
N ALA A 105 -11.14 6.12 -4.50
CA ALA A 105 -12.06 5.29 -3.73
C ALA A 105 -11.36 4.77 -2.48
N TRP A 106 -12.08 4.73 -1.36
CA TRP A 106 -11.54 4.23 -0.11
C TRP A 106 -12.66 3.58 0.67
N ARG A 107 -12.69 2.24 0.65
CA ARG A 107 -13.87 1.48 1.08
C ARG A 107 -13.47 0.26 1.88
N ARG A 108 -14.38 -0.15 2.76
CA ARG A 108 -14.37 -1.42 3.46
C ARG A 108 -15.63 -2.18 3.07
N ILE A 109 -15.47 -3.42 2.67
CA ILE A 109 -16.54 -4.26 2.15
C ILE A 109 -16.54 -5.65 2.80
N ASP A 110 -17.74 -6.22 2.91
CA ASP A 110 -17.94 -7.65 3.01
C ASP A 110 -17.99 -8.21 1.59
N VAL A 111 -17.02 -9.06 1.25
CA VAL A 111 -16.78 -9.52 -0.11
C VAL A 111 -17.97 -10.34 -0.63
N ALA A 112 -18.50 -11.25 0.18
CA ALA A 112 -19.60 -12.12 -0.23
C ALA A 112 -20.87 -11.30 -0.47
N TRP A 113 -21.16 -10.37 0.44
CA TRP A 113 -22.31 -9.47 0.32
C TRP A 113 -22.23 -8.57 -0.92
N GLU A 114 -21.10 -7.89 -1.13
CA GLU A 114 -20.96 -6.91 -2.20
C GLU A 114 -20.90 -7.54 -3.59
N THR A 115 -20.31 -8.73 -3.70
CA THR A 115 -20.29 -9.45 -4.99
C THR A 115 -21.67 -9.98 -5.37
N ALA A 116 -22.51 -10.37 -4.40
CA ALA A 116 -23.90 -10.76 -4.62
C ALA A 116 -24.81 -9.58 -4.99
N GLN A 117 -24.62 -8.39 -4.40
CA GLN A 117 -25.42 -7.22 -4.78
C GLN A 117 -25.17 -6.74 -6.20
N LYS A 118 -23.97 -6.98 -6.72
CA LYS A 118 -23.56 -6.58 -8.07
C LYS A 118 -23.80 -7.65 -9.14
N SER A 119 -24.36 -8.81 -8.79
CA SER A 119 -24.81 -9.77 -9.81
C SER A 119 -26.15 -9.33 -10.37
N SER A 120 -26.17 -8.95 -11.65
CA SER A 120 -27.40 -8.87 -12.45
C SER A 120 -27.90 -10.25 -12.88
N ASP A 121 -27.09 -11.29 -12.69
CA ASP A 121 -27.45 -12.65 -13.05
C ASP A 121 -28.56 -13.14 -12.12
N PRO A 122 -29.67 -13.69 -12.64
CA PRO A 122 -30.61 -14.41 -11.80
C PRO A 122 -29.84 -15.50 -11.07
N ALA A 123 -30.00 -15.55 -9.74
CA ALA A 123 -29.44 -16.64 -8.94
C ALA A 123 -29.74 -17.96 -9.66
N PRO A 124 -28.77 -18.87 -9.81
CA PRO A 124 -29.03 -20.16 -10.43
C PRO A 124 -30.08 -20.87 -9.56
N LYS A 125 -31.34 -20.76 -9.96
CA LYS A 125 -32.36 -21.75 -9.69
C LYS A 125 -31.95 -22.93 -10.56
N ASP A 126 -31.50 -23.98 -9.89
CA ASP A 126 -31.31 -25.35 -10.38
C ASP A 126 -29.91 -25.89 -10.04
N SER A 127 -29.81 -26.41 -8.82
CA SER A 127 -29.31 -27.76 -8.65
C SER A 127 -30.00 -28.37 -7.44
N ASP A 128 -31.06 -29.15 -7.71
CA ASP A 128 -31.60 -30.17 -6.81
C ASP A 128 -30.52 -31.23 -6.54
N GLY A 129 -29.53 -30.87 -5.74
CA GLY A 129 -28.52 -31.76 -5.20
C GLY A 129 -28.28 -31.36 -3.76
N GLU A 130 -28.66 -32.23 -2.83
CA GLU A 130 -28.50 -32.08 -1.38
C GLU A 130 -27.02 -31.89 -0.92
N ASP A 131 -26.07 -31.87 -1.87
CA ASP A 131 -24.62 -31.88 -1.64
C ASP A 131 -23.89 -30.57 -2.02
N ALA A 132 -24.59 -29.50 -2.41
CA ALA A 132 -23.95 -28.18 -2.56
C ALA A 132 -23.80 -27.52 -1.18
N PRO A 133 -22.58 -27.33 -0.63
CA PRO A 133 -22.44 -26.72 0.67
C PRO A 133 -22.88 -25.26 0.60
N ASP A 134 -23.89 -24.93 1.40
CA ASP A 134 -24.38 -23.58 1.70
C ASP A 134 -23.33 -22.70 2.41
N ASP A 135 -22.12 -23.25 2.64
CA ASP A 135 -21.00 -22.50 3.19
C ASP A 135 -20.44 -21.50 2.15
N PRO A 136 -20.52 -20.18 2.39
CA PRO A 136 -19.93 -19.17 1.50
C PRO A 136 -18.40 -19.31 1.39
N PHE A 137 -17.76 -20.03 2.30
CA PHE A 137 -16.32 -20.28 2.31
C PHE A 137 -15.92 -21.60 1.64
N HIS A 138 -16.87 -22.37 1.12
CA HIS A 138 -16.55 -23.54 0.31
C HIS A 138 -15.75 -23.12 -0.94
N PRO A 139 -14.68 -23.86 -1.35
CA PRO A 139 -13.80 -23.42 -2.43
C PRO A 139 -14.51 -23.04 -3.73
N ARG A 140 -15.58 -23.77 -4.10
CA ARG A 140 -16.40 -23.45 -5.29
C ARG A 140 -17.05 -22.07 -5.19
N ASN A 141 -17.68 -21.77 -4.05
CA ASN A 141 -18.39 -20.51 -3.81
C ASN A 141 -17.38 -19.36 -3.70
N LEU A 142 -16.31 -19.56 -2.92
CA LEU A 142 -15.27 -18.56 -2.72
C LEU A 142 -14.53 -18.21 -4.02
N ALA A 143 -14.33 -19.18 -4.94
CA ALA A 143 -13.73 -18.93 -6.25
C ALA A 143 -14.61 -18.01 -7.11
N ALA A 144 -15.93 -18.26 -7.15
CA ALA A 144 -16.87 -17.39 -7.86
C ALA A 144 -16.90 -15.98 -7.24
N THR A 145 -16.92 -15.90 -5.91
CA THR A 145 -16.82 -14.64 -5.16
C THR A 145 -15.51 -13.90 -5.46
N ALA A 146 -14.36 -14.59 -5.50
CA ALA A 146 -13.07 -13.99 -5.81
C ALA A 146 -13.01 -13.41 -7.23
N TYR A 147 -13.55 -14.15 -8.20
CA TYR A 147 -13.65 -13.69 -9.58
C TYR A 147 -14.55 -12.45 -9.71
N ALA A 148 -15.72 -12.47 -9.06
CA ALA A 148 -16.63 -11.33 -9.04
C ALA A 148 -16.01 -10.11 -8.34
N LEU A 149 -15.30 -10.31 -7.23
CA LEU A 149 -14.58 -9.24 -6.52
C LEU A 149 -13.59 -8.54 -7.47
N LEU A 150 -12.77 -9.30 -8.19
CA LEU A 150 -11.81 -8.72 -9.14
C LEU A 150 -12.52 -8.02 -10.29
N THR A 151 -13.38 -8.73 -11.02
CA THR A 151 -13.93 -8.26 -12.29
C THR A 151 -15.02 -7.19 -12.16
N ARG A 152 -15.80 -7.20 -11.07
CA ARG A 152 -16.96 -6.31 -10.87
C ARG A 152 -16.72 -5.19 -9.87
N ILE A 153 -15.65 -5.29 -9.06
CA ILE A 153 -15.38 -4.31 -7.99
C ILE A 153 -14.00 -3.69 -8.14
N LEU A 154 -12.93 -4.48 -8.22
CA LEU A 154 -11.57 -3.97 -8.13
C LEU A 154 -10.98 -3.52 -9.48
N LEU A 155 -11.05 -4.34 -10.51
CA LEU A 155 -10.54 -4.05 -11.85
C LEU A 155 -11.31 -2.95 -12.62
N PRO A 156 -12.61 -2.69 -12.37
CA PRO A 156 -13.30 -1.54 -12.97
C PRO A 156 -12.72 -0.17 -12.60
N TYR A 157 -11.91 -0.07 -11.54
CA TYR A 157 -11.15 1.16 -11.27
C TYR A 157 -9.99 1.37 -12.24
N GLU A 158 -9.68 0.36 -13.05
CA GLU A 158 -8.57 0.32 -14.01
C GLU A 158 -7.21 0.66 -13.40
N PRO A 159 -6.77 -0.11 -12.38
CA PRO A 159 -5.45 0.08 -11.80
C PRO A 159 -4.35 -0.17 -12.82
N ASP A 160 -3.24 0.56 -12.68
CA ASP A 160 -1.98 0.29 -13.35
C ASP A 160 -1.10 -0.61 -12.45
N ILE A 161 -1.26 -0.48 -11.12
CA ILE A 161 -0.58 -1.29 -10.09
C ILE A 161 -1.59 -1.78 -9.06
N ILE A 162 -1.49 -3.05 -8.69
CA ILE A 162 -2.26 -3.69 -7.62
C ILE A 162 -1.30 -4.12 -6.50
N LEU A 163 -1.55 -3.67 -5.27
CA LEU A 163 -0.85 -4.08 -4.07
C LEU A 163 -1.77 -4.95 -3.23
N ILE A 164 -1.33 -6.17 -2.92
CA ILE A 164 -2.09 -7.11 -2.09
C ILE A 164 -1.33 -7.27 -0.76
N GLU A 165 -1.96 -6.89 0.36
CA GLU A 165 -1.42 -7.19 1.69
C GLU A 165 -1.31 -8.71 1.85
N ARG A 166 -0.11 -9.21 2.19
CA ARG A 166 0.09 -10.64 2.43
C ARG A 166 -0.55 -11.06 3.76
N GLN A 167 -1.44 -12.04 3.73
CA GLN A 167 -2.02 -12.60 4.94
C GLN A 167 -0.94 -13.26 5.81
N ARG A 168 -1.01 -13.00 7.12
CA ARG A 168 -0.06 -13.57 8.09
C ARG A 168 -0.62 -14.86 8.67
N TYR A 169 0.20 -15.90 8.74
CA TYR A 169 -0.10 -17.06 9.56
C TYR A 169 -0.20 -16.65 11.04
N ARG A 170 -1.26 -17.11 11.71
CA ARG A 170 -1.51 -16.84 13.12
C ARG A 170 -1.71 -18.18 13.84
N SER A 171 -0.70 -18.63 14.57
CA SER A 171 -0.77 -19.85 15.41
C SER A 171 -1.17 -19.57 16.87
N GLY A 172 -1.27 -18.30 17.27
CA GLY A 172 -1.35 -17.89 18.68
C GLY A 172 -2.76 -17.71 19.27
N GLY A 173 -3.78 -18.36 18.73
CA GLY A 173 -5.13 -18.31 19.32
C GLY A 173 -6.03 -19.39 18.71
N GLY A 174 -7.05 -19.80 19.46
CA GLY A 174 -7.82 -21.03 19.23
C GLY A 174 -8.38 -21.23 17.81
N ALA A 175 -8.93 -22.42 17.55
CA ALA A 175 -9.31 -22.92 16.22
C ALA A 175 -9.98 -21.89 15.29
N ALA A 176 -10.84 -21.01 15.81
CA ALA A 176 -11.47 -19.93 15.04
C ALA A 176 -10.49 -18.96 14.34
N ILE A 177 -9.32 -18.68 14.95
CA ILE A 177 -8.27 -17.84 14.33
C ILE A 177 -7.58 -18.58 13.18
N GLN A 178 -7.36 -19.88 13.35
CA GLN A 178 -6.79 -20.73 12.32
C GLN A 178 -7.75 -20.87 11.12
N GLU A 179 -9.02 -21.15 11.38
CA GLU A 179 -10.08 -21.24 10.37
C GLU A 179 -10.19 -19.94 9.55
N TRP A 180 -10.22 -18.79 10.22
CA TRP A 180 -10.26 -17.50 9.51
C TRP A 180 -9.00 -17.25 8.69
N THR A 181 -7.82 -17.62 9.20
CA THR A 181 -6.55 -17.49 8.47
C THR A 181 -6.55 -18.36 7.22
N VAL A 182 -7.05 -19.60 7.30
CA VAL A 182 -7.16 -20.50 6.14
C VAL A 182 -8.11 -19.93 5.09
N ARG A 183 -9.28 -19.42 5.49
CA ARG A 183 -10.24 -18.82 4.56
C ARG A 183 -9.68 -17.60 3.84
N VAL A 184 -9.01 -16.69 4.56
CA VAL A 184 -8.40 -15.51 3.94
C VAL A 184 -7.23 -15.90 3.03
N ASN A 185 -6.38 -16.86 3.43
CA ASN A 185 -5.32 -17.39 2.57
C ASN A 185 -5.87 -18.05 1.30
N MET A 186 -7.02 -18.74 1.40
CA MET A 186 -7.69 -19.34 0.24
C MET A 186 -8.16 -18.26 -0.73
N LEU A 187 -8.81 -17.21 -0.22
CA LEU A 187 -9.18 -16.05 -1.03
C LEU A 187 -7.94 -15.41 -1.68
N GLU A 188 -6.88 -15.13 -0.91
CA GLU A 188 -5.62 -14.58 -1.44
C GLU A 188 -5.07 -15.42 -2.60
N GLY A 189 -4.97 -16.74 -2.41
CA GLY A 189 -4.51 -17.67 -3.46
C GLY A 189 -5.39 -17.65 -4.71
N MET A 190 -6.72 -17.59 -4.55
CA MET A 190 -7.65 -17.45 -5.67
C MET A 190 -7.46 -16.12 -6.41
N LEU A 191 -7.27 -15.01 -5.70
CA LEU A 191 -7.01 -13.72 -6.33
C LEU A 191 -5.74 -13.74 -7.17
N TRP A 192 -4.65 -14.32 -6.64
CA TRP A 192 -3.40 -14.48 -7.39
C TRP A 192 -3.58 -15.34 -8.65
N ALA A 193 -4.26 -16.48 -8.53
CA ALA A 193 -4.51 -17.37 -9.67
C ALA A 193 -5.36 -16.70 -10.76
N ILE A 194 -6.40 -15.97 -10.35
CA ILE A 194 -7.28 -15.25 -11.29
C ILE A 194 -6.53 -14.10 -11.96
N LEU A 195 -5.78 -13.29 -11.20
CA LEU A 195 -5.00 -12.18 -11.77
C LEU A 195 -3.96 -12.67 -12.79
N GLU A 196 -3.24 -13.75 -12.47
CA GLU A 196 -2.27 -14.34 -13.41
C GLU A 196 -2.97 -14.90 -14.66
N SER A 197 -4.11 -15.57 -14.49
CA SER A 197 -4.90 -16.09 -15.62
C SER A 197 -5.37 -14.95 -16.52
N LEU A 198 -5.92 -13.88 -15.94
CA LEU A 198 -6.35 -12.69 -16.68
C LEU A 198 -5.18 -12.02 -17.40
N ARG A 199 -4.01 -11.89 -16.75
CA ARG A 199 -2.79 -11.34 -17.37
C ARG A 199 -2.40 -12.13 -18.61
N GLN A 200 -2.32 -13.46 -18.49
CA GLN A 200 -1.94 -14.34 -19.60
C GLN A 200 -2.95 -14.23 -20.75
N THR A 201 -4.25 -14.24 -20.46
CA THR A 201 -5.28 -14.11 -21.51
C THR A 201 -5.26 -12.74 -22.20
N ALA A 202 -4.99 -11.66 -21.46
CA ALA A 202 -4.85 -10.32 -22.03
C ALA A 202 -3.63 -10.23 -22.96
N SER A 203 -2.50 -10.84 -22.60
CA SER A 203 -1.29 -10.86 -23.45
C SER A 203 -1.49 -11.60 -24.78
N HIS A 204 -2.38 -12.59 -24.83
CA HIS A 204 -2.70 -13.32 -26.07
C HIS A 204 -3.75 -12.60 -26.93
N SER A 205 -4.52 -11.68 -26.33
CA SER A 205 -5.49 -10.90 -27.07
C SER A 205 -4.81 -9.73 -27.78
N LYS A 206 -4.71 -9.82 -29.11
CA LYS A 206 -4.21 -8.71 -29.96
C LYS A 206 -5.11 -7.47 -29.94
N SER A 207 -6.27 -7.52 -29.27
CA SER A 207 -7.28 -6.46 -29.33
C SER A 207 -7.19 -5.43 -28.20
N THR A 208 -6.45 -5.69 -27.12
CA THR A 208 -6.36 -4.77 -25.97
C THR A 208 -5.11 -3.91 -26.05
N LYS A 209 -5.29 -2.59 -26.25
CA LYS A 209 -4.20 -1.60 -26.27
C LYS A 209 -3.57 -1.33 -24.89
N LYS A 210 -4.25 -1.70 -23.80
CA LYS A 210 -3.82 -1.41 -22.42
C LYS A 210 -3.12 -2.63 -21.82
N GLU A 211 -1.93 -2.40 -21.26
CA GLU A 211 -1.18 -3.42 -20.53
C GLU A 211 -1.94 -3.84 -19.27
N PHE A 212 -1.83 -5.12 -18.91
CA PHE A 212 -2.44 -5.65 -17.69
C PHE A 212 -1.69 -5.09 -16.45
N PRO A 213 -2.38 -4.75 -15.34
CA PRO A 213 -1.74 -4.17 -14.17
C PRO A 213 -0.62 -5.03 -13.60
N SER A 214 0.44 -4.37 -13.12
CA SER A 214 1.48 -5.02 -12.32
C SER A 214 0.95 -5.34 -10.92
N VAL A 215 1.16 -6.56 -10.44
CA VAL A 215 0.64 -7.03 -9.13
C VAL A 215 1.80 -7.33 -8.19
N PHE A 216 1.73 -6.80 -6.97
CA PHE A 216 2.78 -6.97 -5.95
C PHE A 216 2.21 -7.41 -4.61
N ASP A 217 2.91 -8.33 -3.93
CA ASP A 217 2.66 -8.61 -2.52
C ASP A 217 3.31 -7.55 -1.64
N VAL A 218 2.61 -7.18 -0.55
CA VAL A 218 3.13 -6.24 0.42
C VAL A 218 3.09 -6.84 1.82
N SER A 219 4.25 -6.88 2.46
CA SER A 219 4.35 -7.32 3.85
C SER A 219 3.81 -6.25 4.82
N PRO A 220 2.80 -6.58 5.65
CA PRO A 220 2.26 -5.66 6.64
C PRO A 220 3.31 -5.21 7.68
N ALA A 221 4.30 -6.07 7.94
CA ALA A 221 5.40 -5.74 8.84
C ALA A 221 6.32 -4.66 8.26
N ARG A 222 6.54 -4.65 6.94
CA ARG A 222 7.34 -3.60 6.28
C ARG A 222 6.65 -2.25 6.35
N VAL A 223 5.35 -2.21 6.01
CA VAL A 223 4.54 -0.98 6.09
C VAL A 223 4.50 -0.46 7.54
N GLY A 224 4.26 -1.35 8.50
CA GLY A 224 4.22 -0.99 9.92
C GLY A 224 5.56 -0.46 10.44
N ALA A 225 6.68 -1.13 10.11
CA ALA A 225 8.01 -0.68 10.52
C ALA A 225 8.38 0.66 9.87
N PHE A 226 8.04 0.85 8.58
CA PHE A 226 8.34 2.08 7.85
C PHE A 226 7.65 3.30 8.46
N TRP A 227 6.36 3.19 8.82
CA TRP A 227 5.59 4.33 9.31
C TRP A 227 5.61 4.51 10.82
N VAL A 228 5.56 3.43 11.59
CA VAL A 228 5.31 3.50 13.04
C VAL A 228 6.58 3.25 13.85
N ASP A 229 7.60 2.64 13.25
CA ASP A 229 8.81 2.22 13.96
C ASP A 229 10.11 2.47 13.16
N PRO A 230 10.36 3.71 12.72
CA PRO A 230 11.54 4.04 11.91
C PRO A 230 12.85 3.92 12.71
N GLU A 231 12.80 3.64 14.01
CA GLU A 231 13.97 3.37 14.85
C GLU A 231 14.42 1.91 14.80
N LYS A 232 13.53 0.98 14.41
CA LYS A 232 13.91 -0.41 14.06
C LYS A 232 14.45 -0.56 12.64
N VAL A 233 14.32 0.48 11.83
CA VAL A 233 15.07 0.59 10.58
C VAL A 233 16.50 1.00 10.96
N PRO A 234 17.54 0.19 10.66
CA PRO A 234 18.91 0.57 10.97
C PRO A 234 19.19 1.96 10.40
N ARG A 235 19.60 2.92 11.22
CA ARG A 235 19.92 4.27 10.76
C ARG A 235 21.39 4.33 10.40
N VAL A 236 21.70 4.76 9.19
CA VAL A 236 23.06 5.21 8.84
C VAL A 236 23.20 6.61 9.40
N ARG A 237 23.95 6.76 10.50
CA ARG A 237 24.45 8.06 10.94
C ARG A 237 25.89 8.18 10.48
N THR A 238 26.13 8.94 9.41
CA THR A 238 27.45 9.54 9.19
C THR A 238 27.58 10.72 10.14
N LYS A 239 28.02 10.46 11.38
CA LYS A 239 28.62 11.51 12.20
C LYS A 239 30.12 11.50 11.88
N ALA A 240 30.60 12.53 11.20
CA ALA A 240 32.02 12.87 11.30
C ALA A 240 32.25 13.35 12.74
N VAL A 241 32.95 12.55 13.54
CA VAL A 241 33.48 13.00 14.82
C VAL A 241 34.80 13.72 14.49
N LEU A 242 34.78 15.04 14.53
CA LEU A 242 36.00 15.84 14.44
C LEU A 242 36.65 15.83 15.83
N GLY A 243 37.80 15.16 15.93
CA GLY A 243 38.68 15.31 17.09
C GLY A 243 39.33 16.69 17.11
N ALA A 244 39.80 17.13 18.27
CA ALA A 244 40.39 18.46 18.49
C ALA A 244 41.65 18.75 17.65
N GLU A 245 42.16 17.77 16.88
CA GLU A 245 43.35 17.86 16.03
C GLU A 245 43.08 17.33 14.59
N GLY A 246 41.80 17.19 14.16
CA GLY A 246 41.46 16.92 12.76
C GLY A 246 41.68 15.48 12.24
N GLU A 247 41.96 14.49 13.10
CA GLU A 247 42.13 13.10 12.68
C GLU A 247 40.88 12.22 12.93
N VAL A 248 40.56 11.32 11.99
CA VAL A 248 39.35 10.47 12.00
C VAL A 248 39.59 9.19 12.81
N ILE A 249 39.05 9.10 14.03
CA ILE A 249 39.22 7.95 14.92
C ILE A 249 37.88 7.22 15.13
N GLY A 250 37.59 6.24 14.26
CA GLY A 250 36.67 5.12 14.52
C GLY A 250 35.15 5.39 14.55
N THR A 251 34.38 4.30 14.37
CA THR A 251 32.91 4.26 14.45
C THR A 251 32.48 3.28 15.54
N GLU A 252 31.78 3.75 16.59
CA GLU A 252 31.11 2.85 17.56
C GLU A 252 29.69 2.51 17.10
N GLU A 253 29.42 1.21 16.95
CA GLU A 253 28.10 0.64 16.68
C GLU A 253 27.45 0.14 18.00
N THR A 254 26.28 0.67 18.35
CA THR A 254 25.41 0.04 19.36
C THR A 254 24.10 -0.39 18.71
N SER A 255 23.96 -1.70 18.45
CA SER A 255 22.73 -2.29 17.92
C SER A 255 21.93 -2.94 19.04
N VAL A 256 20.80 -2.33 19.42
CA VAL A 256 19.80 -2.98 20.30
C VAL A 256 18.54 -3.24 19.47
N LEU A 257 18.37 -4.50 19.03
CA LEU A 257 17.19 -4.96 18.30
C LEU A 257 16.05 -5.28 19.28
N ALA A 258 15.23 -4.29 19.62
CA ALA A 258 14.00 -4.54 20.38
C ALA A 258 12.87 -5.05 19.46
N ARG A 259 12.46 -6.31 19.59
CA ARG A 259 11.27 -6.88 18.91
C ARG A 259 9.97 -6.43 19.58
N GLY A 260 9.55 -5.18 19.38
CA GLY A 260 8.23 -4.70 19.84
C GLY A 260 7.12 -4.91 18.80
N LYS A 261 6.00 -5.52 19.17
CA LYS A 261 4.75 -5.53 18.39
C LYS A 261 4.23 -4.10 18.23
N VAL A 262 4.11 -3.61 17.00
CA VAL A 262 3.45 -2.33 16.69
C VAL A 262 2.01 -2.37 17.24
N LYS A 263 1.62 -1.39 18.06
CA LYS A 263 0.29 -1.38 18.70
C LYS A 263 -0.73 -0.81 17.70
N LYS A 264 -1.71 -1.64 17.31
CA LYS A 264 -2.84 -1.33 16.40
C LYS A 264 -3.43 0.10 16.44
N PRO A 265 -3.64 0.77 17.59
CA PRO A 265 -4.17 2.14 17.62
C PRO A 265 -3.23 3.22 17.05
N GLN A 266 -1.97 2.92 16.76
CA GLN A 266 -1.00 3.90 16.27
C GLN A 266 -1.24 4.27 14.79
N LYS A 267 -1.63 3.31 13.96
CA LYS A 267 -1.82 3.52 12.51
C LYS A 267 -3.00 4.45 12.20
N VAL A 268 -4.16 4.20 12.82
CA VAL A 268 -5.34 5.07 12.67
C VAL A 268 -5.03 6.48 13.18
N LYS A 269 -4.31 6.61 14.30
CA LYS A 269 -3.89 7.92 14.82
C LYS A 269 -2.95 8.65 13.84
N LEU A 270 -2.03 7.93 13.21
CA LEU A 270 -1.13 8.49 12.19
C LEU A 270 -1.91 8.99 10.97
N VAL A 271 -2.81 8.18 10.41
CA VAL A 271 -3.63 8.62 9.28
C VAL A 271 -4.49 9.83 9.67
N ARG A 272 -5.07 9.84 10.87
CA ARG A 272 -5.81 11.00 11.37
C ARG A 272 -4.95 12.26 11.47
N SER A 273 -3.71 12.16 11.96
CA SER A 273 -2.83 13.33 12.06
C SER A 273 -2.50 13.93 10.68
N TRP A 274 -2.44 13.10 9.64
CA TRP A 274 -2.23 13.56 8.27
C TRP A 274 -3.46 14.23 7.64
N LEU A 275 -4.66 13.79 8.05
CA LEU A 275 -5.92 14.12 7.37
C LEU A 275 -6.87 15.04 8.15
N SER A 276 -6.48 15.50 9.35
CA SER A 276 -7.32 16.41 10.17
C SER A 276 -7.09 17.90 9.90
N GLY A 277 -5.94 18.28 9.35
CA GLY A 277 -5.60 19.68 9.08
C GLY A 277 -6.17 20.21 7.75
N PRO A 278 -6.02 21.52 7.47
CA PRO A 278 -6.47 22.12 6.21
C PRO A 278 -5.65 21.66 5.00
N ASN A 279 -4.39 21.29 5.23
CA ASN A 279 -3.48 20.76 4.21
C ASN A 279 -3.16 19.30 4.54
N PHE A 280 -3.74 18.36 3.81
CA PHE A 280 -3.51 16.95 4.06
C PHE A 280 -2.09 16.56 3.66
N SER A 281 -1.29 16.15 4.65
CA SER A 281 0.14 15.91 4.48
C SER A 281 0.66 14.88 5.47
N SER A 282 1.57 14.04 4.99
CA SER A 282 2.37 13.14 5.85
C SER A 282 3.34 13.89 6.77
N HIS A 283 3.58 15.16 6.48
CA HIS A 283 4.40 16.10 7.25
C HIS A 283 3.55 17.32 7.59
N PRO A 284 2.66 17.24 8.60
CA PRO A 284 1.83 18.36 9.00
C PRO A 284 2.68 19.48 9.63
N SER A 285 2.35 20.73 9.31
CA SER A 285 2.99 21.90 9.91
C SER A 285 2.69 21.94 11.42
N GLY A 286 3.74 21.92 12.27
CA GLY A 286 3.60 21.95 13.73
C GLY A 286 3.96 20.64 14.45
N GLY A 287 4.56 19.67 13.75
CA GLY A 287 5.13 18.46 14.39
C GLY A 287 6.26 18.79 15.38
N SER A 288 6.47 17.90 16.35
CA SER A 288 7.57 18.04 17.30
C SER A 288 8.94 17.98 16.59
N LYS A 289 10.01 18.47 17.23
CA LYS A 289 11.38 18.35 16.69
C LYS A 289 11.78 16.89 16.42
N GLU A 290 11.33 15.96 17.28
CA GLU A 290 11.57 14.52 17.14
C GLU A 290 10.81 13.92 15.95
N GLU A 291 9.58 14.36 15.71
CA GLU A 291 8.76 13.92 14.58
C GLU A 291 9.29 14.47 13.25
N THR A 292 9.75 15.73 13.24
CA THR A 292 10.43 16.36 12.11
C THR A 292 11.69 15.56 11.74
N GLN A 293 12.51 15.20 12.74
CA GLN A 293 13.74 14.45 12.52
C GLN A 293 13.50 12.97 12.12
N ARG A 294 12.38 12.36 12.54
CA ARG A 294 11.94 11.03 12.07
C ARG A 294 11.57 11.05 10.59
N LEU A 295 10.92 12.11 10.14
CA LEU A 295 10.35 12.22 8.80
C LEU A 295 11.36 12.74 7.75
N GLU A 296 12.49 13.34 8.15
CA GLU A 296 13.55 13.82 7.22
C GLU A 296 14.03 12.77 6.19
N SER A 297 13.99 11.48 6.56
CA SER A 297 14.41 10.37 5.69
C SER A 297 13.34 9.93 4.69
N ILE A 298 12.08 10.32 4.92
CA ILE A 298 10.89 9.97 4.13
C ILE A 298 10.54 11.15 3.21
N ILE A 299 10.06 10.88 2.00
CA ILE A 299 9.60 11.96 1.14
C ILE A 299 8.26 12.53 1.63
N PRO A 300 8.03 13.85 1.53
CA PRO A 300 6.74 14.41 1.88
C PRO A 300 5.69 14.00 0.84
N LEU A 301 4.57 13.50 1.35
CA LEU A 301 3.35 13.18 0.62
C LEU A 301 2.25 14.19 0.95
N THR A 302 1.56 14.67 -0.09
CA THR A 302 0.30 15.42 0.04
C THR A 302 -0.88 14.59 -0.46
N PHE A 303 -2.07 14.85 0.07
CA PHE A 303 -3.26 14.06 -0.22
C PHE A 303 -4.42 14.92 -0.73
N SER A 304 -5.21 14.34 -1.63
CA SER A 304 -6.52 14.86 -2.05
C SER A 304 -7.52 13.69 -2.13
N PHE A 305 -8.82 14.00 -2.15
CA PHE A 305 -9.89 12.99 -2.10
C PHE A 305 -10.98 13.35 -3.10
N SER A 306 -11.47 12.33 -3.81
CA SER A 306 -12.73 12.40 -4.56
C SER A 306 -13.91 12.53 -3.60
N GLU A 307 -15.08 12.86 -4.13
CA GLU A 307 -16.33 12.86 -3.35
C GLU A 307 -16.60 11.50 -2.67
N GLU A 308 -16.36 10.38 -3.38
CA GLU A 308 -16.54 9.03 -2.85
C GLU A 308 -15.58 8.76 -1.66
N ALA A 309 -14.30 9.08 -1.82
CA ALA A 309 -13.30 8.82 -0.79
C ALA A 309 -13.41 9.78 0.42
N GLU A 310 -13.94 10.98 0.19
CA GLU A 310 -14.11 12.02 1.21
C GLU A 310 -15.06 11.58 2.33
N ALA A 311 -16.12 10.83 2.01
CA ALA A 311 -17.03 10.28 3.01
C ALA A 311 -16.30 9.36 4.02
N THR A 312 -15.39 8.52 3.52
CA THR A 312 -14.56 7.63 4.34
C THR A 312 -13.55 8.43 5.16
N ARG A 313 -12.92 9.45 4.58
CA ARG A 313 -12.00 10.36 5.29
C ARG A 313 -12.70 11.05 6.46
N LEU A 314 -13.86 11.65 6.21
CA LEU A 314 -14.66 12.34 7.23
C LEU A 314 -15.07 11.38 8.35
N THR A 315 -15.50 10.18 8.01
CA THR A 315 -15.87 9.15 9.00
C THR A 315 -14.67 8.73 9.84
N LEU A 316 -13.50 8.54 9.21
CA LEU A 316 -12.26 8.19 9.90
C LEU A 316 -11.81 9.28 10.88
N CYS A 317 -11.92 10.55 10.49
CA CYS A 317 -11.44 11.71 11.26
C CYS A 317 -12.47 12.24 12.27
N SER A 318 -13.72 11.80 12.18
CA SER A 318 -14.78 12.26 13.09
C SER A 318 -14.52 11.78 14.53
N PRO A 319 -14.71 12.65 15.54
CA PRO A 319 -14.70 12.22 16.93
C PRO A 319 -15.86 11.25 17.19
N ALA A 320 -15.59 10.20 17.97
CA ALA A 320 -16.49 9.05 18.18
C ALA A 320 -17.89 9.40 18.75
N SER A 321 -18.15 10.65 19.15
CA SER A 321 -19.39 11.11 19.76
C SER A 321 -20.45 11.65 18.78
N ARG A 322 -20.16 11.80 17.47
CA ARG A 322 -21.07 12.47 16.52
C ARG A 322 -21.57 11.65 15.32
N ALA A 323 -21.20 10.37 15.22
CA ALA A 323 -21.60 9.54 14.09
C ALA A 323 -23.07 9.06 14.18
N LYS A 324 -24.02 9.93 13.82
CA LYS A 324 -25.29 9.49 13.23
C LYS A 324 -25.14 9.62 11.70
N PRO A 325 -25.10 8.51 10.94
CA PRO A 325 -24.93 8.60 9.49
C PRO A 325 -26.20 9.20 8.87
N LYS A 326 -26.06 10.32 8.15
CA LYS A 326 -27.13 10.93 7.34
C LYS A 326 -27.08 10.50 5.86
N THR A 327 -26.12 9.67 5.47
CA THR A 327 -25.96 9.19 4.08
C THR A 327 -26.06 7.67 4.03
N LYS A 328 -26.89 7.16 3.11
CA LYS A 328 -27.18 5.74 2.87
C LYS A 328 -26.04 5.01 2.15
N ILE A 329 -24.78 5.28 2.49
CA ILE A 329 -23.67 4.47 1.99
C ILE A 329 -23.42 3.38 3.03
N PRO A 330 -23.63 2.09 2.71
CA PRO A 330 -23.43 1.02 3.66
C PRO A 330 -21.92 0.87 3.91
N VAL A 331 -21.41 1.50 4.97
CA VAL A 331 -20.14 1.06 5.56
C VAL A 331 -20.46 -0.26 6.27
N SER A 332 -20.33 -1.38 5.56
CA SER A 332 -20.55 -2.69 6.17
C SER A 332 -19.46 -2.93 7.21
N GLY A 333 -19.83 -2.99 8.49
CA GLY A 333 -18.91 -3.25 9.59
C GLY A 333 -19.10 -2.35 10.82
N ASN A 334 -18.50 -2.73 11.93
CA ASN A 334 -18.57 -1.99 13.18
C ASN A 334 -17.88 -0.62 13.00
N PRO A 335 -18.57 0.52 13.18
CA PRO A 335 -18.05 1.87 12.90
C PRO A 335 -16.89 2.32 13.81
N ARG A 336 -16.38 1.42 14.65
CA ARG A 336 -15.23 1.66 15.55
C ARG A 336 -13.93 0.99 15.09
N LYS A 337 -13.96 0.18 14.01
CA LYS A 337 -12.78 -0.55 13.50
C LYS A 337 -12.37 0.00 12.13
N PHE A 338 -11.45 0.96 12.19
CA PHE A 338 -10.86 1.63 11.03
C PHE A 338 -9.45 1.17 10.71
N ASP A 339 -8.97 0.11 11.37
CA ASP A 339 -7.64 -0.44 11.14
C ASP A 339 -7.49 -0.92 9.70
N ASP A 340 -8.47 -1.63 9.16
CA ASP A 340 -8.42 -2.12 7.77
C ASP A 340 -8.30 -0.96 6.75
N LEU A 341 -9.06 0.12 6.97
CA LEU A 341 -9.02 1.32 6.12
C LEU A 341 -7.70 2.08 6.25
N ALA A 342 -7.16 2.19 7.47
CA ALA A 342 -5.85 2.79 7.69
C ALA A 342 -4.73 1.95 7.05
N ASP A 343 -4.84 0.63 7.09
CA ASP A 343 -3.83 -0.30 6.59
C ASP A 343 -3.73 -0.22 5.05
N CYS A 344 -4.85 -0.27 4.33
CA CYS A 344 -4.83 -0.15 2.87
C CYS A 344 -4.34 1.25 2.39
N PHE A 345 -4.67 2.32 3.13
CA PHE A 345 -4.20 3.68 2.82
C PHE A 345 -2.70 3.85 3.10
N LEU A 346 -2.22 3.39 4.27
CA LEU A 346 -0.80 3.45 4.63
C LEU A 346 0.06 2.58 3.72
N GLN A 347 -0.46 1.46 3.22
CA GLN A 347 0.20 0.64 2.22
C GLN A 347 0.38 1.40 0.90
N ALA A 348 -0.67 2.07 0.40
CA ALA A 348 -0.59 2.90 -0.79
C ALA A 348 0.42 4.05 -0.62
N ALA A 349 0.34 4.76 0.51
CA ALA A 349 1.29 5.83 0.83
C ALA A 349 2.73 5.31 0.96
N ALA A 350 2.94 4.14 1.57
CA ALA A 350 4.26 3.53 1.73
C ALA A 350 4.90 3.27 0.37
N TRP A 351 4.12 2.76 -0.59
CA TRP A 351 4.58 2.48 -1.94
C TRP A 351 5.14 3.73 -2.62
N VAL A 352 4.40 4.84 -2.57
CA VAL A 352 4.85 6.13 -3.12
C VAL A 352 6.10 6.62 -2.40
N ALA A 353 6.14 6.51 -1.06
CA ALA A 353 7.29 6.94 -0.28
C ALA A 353 8.55 6.12 -0.55
N TRP A 354 8.40 4.81 -0.75
CA TRP A 354 9.48 3.89 -1.10
C TRP A 354 10.08 4.19 -2.47
N GLU A 355 9.24 4.46 -3.47
CA GLU A 355 9.72 4.87 -4.79
C GLU A 355 10.43 6.23 -4.73
N GLY A 356 9.93 7.17 -3.91
CA GLY A 356 10.62 8.44 -3.69
C GLY A 356 11.96 8.31 -2.97
N ALA A 357 12.06 7.37 -2.03
CA ALA A 357 13.33 7.03 -1.39
C ALA A 357 14.31 6.37 -2.36
N ARG A 358 13.81 5.51 -3.26
CA ARG A 358 14.60 4.86 -4.31
C ARG A 358 15.28 5.89 -5.22
N VAL A 359 14.58 6.97 -5.57
CA VAL A 359 15.14 8.06 -6.39
C VAL A 359 16.25 8.85 -5.69
N LYS A 360 16.24 8.90 -4.35
CA LYS A 360 17.27 9.60 -3.57
C LYS A 360 18.55 8.78 -3.38
N ILE A 361 18.46 7.45 -3.53
CA ILE A 361 19.57 6.50 -3.37
C ILE A 361 20.20 6.27 -4.73
#